data_AF-A0A501WZP5-F1
#
_entry.id   AF-A0A501WZP5-F1
#
_cell.length_a   1.000
_cell.length_b   1.000
_cell.length_c   1.000
_cell.angle_alpha   90.00
_cell.angle_beta   90.00
_cell.angle_gamma   90.00
#
_symmetry.space_group_name_H-M   'P 1'
#
loop_
_entity.id
_entity.type
_entity.pdbx_description
1 polymer ?
#
loop_
_entity_poly.entity_id
_entity_poly.type
_entity_poly.pdbx_seq_one_letter_code
_entity_poly.pdbx_strand_id
1 'polypeptide(L)'
;MSTKMNEADWVMAVEVFRACLPARGAKARNDRLFLEALHFFAVRNITWRALPERFGPWNSVWKRFSRLSQAGVFEAFFALLAMKGGVRNG
;
A
#
# COMPACT_ATOMS: atom_id res chain seq x y z
N MET A 1 12.10 -16.90 -4.66
CA MET A 1 12.22 -15.85 -3.62
C MET A 1 10.82 -15.59 -3.08
N SER A 2 10.50 -16.08 -1.89
CA SER A 2 9.14 -16.18 -1.37
C SER A 2 8.67 -14.86 -0.72
N THR A 3 8.22 -13.92 -1.56
CA THR A 3 7.45 -12.72 -1.17
C THR A 3 6.00 -13.11 -0.87
N LYS A 4 5.75 -13.88 0.18
CA LYS A 4 4.42 -14.46 0.45
C LYS A 4 3.51 -13.45 1.14
N MET A 5 2.98 -12.48 0.39
CA MET A 5 1.63 -11.98 0.65
C MET A 5 0.68 -12.86 -0.17
N ASN A 6 -0.16 -13.64 0.51
CA ASN A 6 -1.22 -14.40 -0.15
C ASN A 6 -2.45 -13.48 -0.41
N GLU A 7 -3.47 -13.99 -1.10
CA GLU A 7 -4.65 -13.18 -1.42
C GLU A 7 -5.37 -12.64 -0.17
N ALA A 8 -5.43 -13.40 0.91
CA ALA A 8 -6.05 -12.96 2.16
C ALA A 8 -5.28 -11.80 2.83
N ASP A 9 -3.96 -11.88 2.89
CA ASP A 9 -3.11 -10.79 3.39
C ASP A 9 -3.34 -9.50 2.59
N TRP A 10 -3.56 -9.69 1.30
CA TRP A 10 -3.72 -8.68 0.31
C TRP A 10 -5.10 -8.01 0.34
N VAL A 11 -6.17 -8.78 0.54
CA VAL A 11 -7.51 -8.27 0.82
C VAL A 11 -7.51 -7.46 2.11
N MET A 12 -6.93 -7.99 3.18
CA MET A 12 -6.83 -7.30 4.47
C MET A 12 -6.05 -5.98 4.36
N ALA A 13 -4.90 -5.98 3.66
CA ALA A 13 -4.12 -4.78 3.44
C ALA A 13 -4.91 -3.70 2.69
N VAL A 14 -5.67 -4.07 1.66
CA VAL A 14 -6.49 -3.12 0.90
C VAL A 14 -7.63 -2.57 1.75
N GLU A 15 -8.31 -3.40 2.54
CA GLU A 15 -9.39 -2.99 3.42
C GLU A 15 -8.90 -1.96 4.46
N VAL A 16 -7.82 -2.29 5.17
CA VAL A 16 -7.22 -1.42 6.19
C VAL A 16 -6.72 -0.14 5.56
N PHE A 17 -6.04 -0.22 4.42
CA PHE A 17 -5.54 0.96 3.72
C PHE A 17 -6.69 1.91 3.34
N ARG A 18 -7.80 1.38 2.83
CA ARG A 18 -8.99 2.17 2.48
C ARG A 18 -9.63 2.84 3.69
N ALA A 19 -9.66 2.16 4.84
CA ALA A 19 -10.16 2.74 6.08
C ALA A 19 -9.30 3.94 6.55
N CYS A 20 -8.02 3.98 6.20
CA CYS A 20 -7.10 5.08 6.52
C CYS A 20 -7.08 6.19 5.46
N LEU A 21 -7.74 6.03 4.30
CA LEU A 21 -7.73 7.05 3.26
C LEU A 21 -8.61 8.25 3.65
N PRO A 22 -8.19 9.49 3.31
CA PRO A 22 -9.05 10.67 3.47
C PRO A 22 -10.35 10.54 2.68
N ALA A 23 -11.47 10.96 3.27
CA ALA A 23 -12.81 10.89 2.67
C ALA A 23 -12.95 11.64 1.33
N ARG A 24 -12.06 12.61 1.04
CA ARG A 24 -12.16 13.50 -0.12
C ARG A 24 -11.22 13.05 -1.25
N GLY A 25 -11.79 12.65 -2.40
CA GLY A 25 -11.05 12.36 -3.63
C GLY A 25 -10.94 10.89 -4.03
N ALA A 26 -11.76 10.01 -3.45
CA ALA A 26 -11.89 8.59 -3.78
C ALA A 26 -12.59 8.33 -5.13
N LYS A 27 -12.18 9.02 -6.20
CA LYS A 27 -12.45 8.49 -7.56
C LYS A 27 -11.85 7.09 -7.63
N ALA A 28 -12.46 6.19 -8.41
CA ALA A 28 -12.04 4.80 -8.60
C ALA A 28 -10.53 4.68 -8.84
N ARG A 29 -9.76 4.53 -7.77
CA ARG A 29 -8.32 4.34 -7.78
C ARG A 29 -8.07 2.87 -7.51
N ASN A 30 -7.19 2.26 -8.28
CA ASN A 30 -6.77 0.90 -8.02
C ASN A 30 -5.78 0.89 -6.83
N ASP A 31 -6.32 0.90 -5.61
CA ASP A 31 -5.55 0.89 -4.35
C ASP A 31 -4.70 -0.36 -4.20
N ARG A 32 -5.24 -1.47 -4.72
CA ARG A 32 -4.57 -2.76 -4.82
C ARG A 32 -3.26 -2.63 -5.60
N LEU A 33 -3.33 -2.14 -6.84
CA LEU A 33 -2.16 -1.96 -7.69
C LEU A 33 -1.14 -0.98 -7.08
N PHE A 34 -1.63 0.05 -6.39
CA PHE A 34 -0.76 0.99 -5.67
C PHE A 34 0.02 0.32 -4.54
N LEU A 35 -0.64 -0.48 -3.70
CA LEU A 35 0.04 -1.21 -2.62
C LEU A 35 1.01 -2.27 -3.17
N GLU A 36 0.65 -2.95 -4.26
CA GLU A 36 1.58 -3.86 -4.95
C GLU A 36 2.82 -3.15 -5.48
N ALA A 37 2.67 -1.93 -5.99
CA ALA A 37 3.79 -1.10 -6.43
C ALA A 37 4.73 -0.74 -5.26
N LEU A 38 4.17 -0.35 -4.11
CA LEU A 38 4.95 -0.05 -2.90
C LEU A 38 5.65 -1.30 -2.35
N HIS A 39 4.95 -2.44 -2.31
CA HIS A 39 5.54 -3.70 -1.88
C HIS A 39 6.70 -4.11 -2.78
N PHE A 40 6.53 -4.02 -4.11
CA PHE A 40 7.60 -4.30 -5.05
C PHE A 40 8.79 -3.37 -4.85
N PHE A 41 8.53 -2.06 -4.70
CA PHE A 41 9.56 -1.05 -4.44
C PHE A 41 10.37 -1.40 -3.18
N ALA A 42 9.69 -1.70 -2.08
CA ALA A 42 10.32 -2.01 -0.79
C ALA A 42 11.13 -3.31 -0.82
N VAL A 43 10.59 -4.38 -1.40
CA VAL A 43 11.27 -5.68 -1.44
C VAL A 43 12.45 -5.69 -2.41
N ARG A 44 12.33 -5.00 -3.55
CA ARG A 44 13.34 -5.03 -4.61
C ARG A 44 14.44 -3.97 -4.43
N ASN A 45 14.28 -3.06 -3.46
CA ASN A 45 15.22 -1.99 -3.15
C ASN A 45 15.64 -1.19 -4.41
N ILE A 46 14.64 -0.74 -5.18
CA ILE A 46 14.82 -0.02 -6.45
C ILE A 46 14.63 1.48 -6.27
N THR A 47 15.05 2.26 -7.27
CA THR A 47 14.68 3.68 -7.36
C THR A 47 13.28 3.83 -7.95
N TRP A 48 12.62 4.98 -7.70
CA TRP A 48 11.27 5.23 -8.22
C TRP A 48 11.19 5.13 -9.75
N ARG A 49 12.22 5.61 -10.44
CA ARG A 49 12.30 5.58 -11.91
C ARG A 49 12.42 4.17 -12.48
N ALA A 50 12.85 3.20 -11.68
CA ALA A 50 12.95 1.80 -12.05
C ALA A 50 11.66 1.01 -11.76
N LEU A 51 10.60 1.67 -11.28
CA LEU A 51 9.31 1.03 -11.04
C LEU A 51 8.73 0.49 -12.36
N PRO A 52 8.35 -0.80 -12.42
CA PRO A 52 7.80 -1.38 -13.64
C PRO A 52 6.52 -0.69 -14.12
N GLU A 53 6.39 -0.50 -15.44
CA GLU A 53 5.25 0.22 -16.05
C GLU A 53 3.88 -0.40 -15.77
N ARG A 54 3.83 -1.71 -15.44
CA ARG A 54 2.58 -2.39 -15.03
C ARG A 54 1.90 -1.74 -13.81
N PHE A 55 2.66 -1.00 -12.99
CA PHE A 55 2.14 -0.25 -11.85
C PHE A 55 1.67 1.17 -12.21
N GLY A 56 1.76 1.54 -13.48
CA GLY A 56 1.50 2.88 -13.98
C GLY A 56 2.73 3.80 -13.89
N PRO A 57 2.57 5.09 -14.25
CA PRO A 57 3.68 6.04 -14.26
C PRO A 57 4.28 6.23 -12.87
N TRP A 58 5.59 5.99 -12.72
CA TRP A 58 6.28 6.10 -11.43
C TRP A 58 6.05 7.44 -10.73
N ASN A 59 5.97 8.54 -11.49
CA ASN A 59 5.68 9.87 -10.98
C ASN A 59 4.33 9.95 -10.28
N SER A 60 3.31 9.28 -10.83
CA SER A 60 1.96 9.25 -10.26
C SER A 60 1.92 8.44 -8.97
N VAL A 61 2.64 7.31 -8.93
CA VAL A 61 2.79 6.48 -7.74
C VAL A 61 3.52 7.26 -6.64
N TRP A 62 4.66 7.88 -6.97
CA TRP A 62 5.44 8.68 -6.03
C TRP A 62 4.65 9.88 -5.48
N LYS A 63 3.95 10.66 -6.33
CA LYS A 63 3.10 11.78 -5.88
C LYS A 63 2.01 11.32 -4.93
N ARG A 64 1.38 10.16 -5.22
CA ARG A 64 0.38 9.57 -4.33
C ARG A 64 1.00 9.16 -3.00
N PHE A 65 2.13 8.45 -3.03
CA PHE A 65 2.88 8.08 -1.84
C PHE A 65 3.21 9.30 -0.98
N SER A 66 3.89 10.31 -1.55
CA SER A 66 4.31 11.53 -0.84
C SER A 66 3.13 12.23 -0.17
N ARG A 67 1.99 12.36 -0.85
CA ARG A 67 0.80 13.01 -0.29
C ARG A 67 0.20 12.22 0.87
N LEU A 68 0.17 10.89 0.78
CA LEU A 68 -0.37 10.02 1.83
C LEU A 68 0.58 9.95 3.04
N SER A 69 1.90 9.94 2.82
CA SER A 69 2.90 10.06 3.89
C SER A 69 2.76 11.37 4.64
N GLN A 70 2.65 12.50 3.93
CA GLN A 70 2.45 13.81 4.57
C GLN A 70 1.13 13.90 5.35
N ALA A 71 0.12 13.11 4.97
CA ALA A 71 -1.17 13.05 5.64
C ALA A 71 -1.23 12.02 6.79
N GLY A 72 -0.12 11.36 7.14
CA GLY A 72 -0.07 10.38 8.23
C GLY A 72 -0.79 9.06 7.94
N VAL A 73 -1.10 8.77 6.66
CA VAL A 73 -1.93 7.61 6.30
C VAL A 73 -1.20 6.30 6.51
N PHE A 74 0.13 6.26 6.30
CA PHE A 74 0.88 5.02 6.45
C PHE A 74 1.07 4.64 7.91
N GLU A 75 1.23 5.62 8.79
CA GLU A 75 1.30 5.49 10.23
C GLU A 75 0.01 4.86 10.76
N ALA A 76 -1.15 5.41 10.37
CA ALA A 76 -2.46 4.84 10.71
C ALA A 76 -2.65 3.43 10.12
N PHE A 77 -2.23 3.22 8.87
CA PHE A 77 -2.32 1.94 8.17
C PHE A 77 -1.52 0.84 8.88
N PHE A 78 -0.26 1.09 9.23
CA PHE A 78 0.58 0.12 9.92
C PHE A 78 0.12 -0.13 11.36
N ALA A 79 -0.35 0.90 12.08
CA ALA A 79 -0.93 0.73 13.41
C ALA A 79 -2.15 -0.20 13.37
N LEU A 80 -3.07 0.01 12.43
CA LEU A 80 -4.28 -0.82 12.31
C LEU A 80 -3.96 -2.25 11.84
N LEU A 81 -2.96 -2.42 10.96
CA LEU A 81 -2.46 -3.76 10.60
C LEU A 81 -1.88 -4.51 11.81
N ALA A 82 -1.10 -3.83 12.66
CA ALA A 82 -0.53 -4.44 13.87
C ALA A 82 -1.63 -4.90 14.83
N MET A 83 -2.68 -4.09 15.00
CA MET A 83 -3.85 -4.44 15.82
C MET A 83 -4.59 -5.66 15.27
N LYS A 84 -4.84 -5.72 13.96
CA LYS A 84 -5.53 -6.86 13.31
C LYS A 84 -4.66 -8.12 13.24
N GLY A 85 -3.35 -7.97 13.08
CA GLY A 85 -2.40 -9.07 12.99
C GLY A 85 -2.13 -9.78 14.31
N GLY A 86 -2.28 -9.09 15.44
CA GLY A 86 -2.06 -9.62 16.80
C GLY A 86 -3.13 -10.60 17.31
N VAL A 87 -4.28 -10.71 16.62
CA VAL A 87 -5.42 -11.55 17.05
C VAL A 87 -5.36 -12.99 16.50
N ARG A 88 -4.33 -13.35 15.72
CA ARG A 88 -4.18 -14.69 15.11
C ARG A 88 -3.42 -15.72 15.96
N ASN A 89 -3.41 -15.58 17.29
CA ASN A 89 -2.90 -16.61 18.21
C ASN A 89 -3.99 -16.96 19.22
N GLY A 90 -4.79 -17.97 18.87
CA GLY A 90 -5.80 -18.62 19.69
C GLY A 90 -6.18 -19.93 19.01
#